data_AF-A0A7W8S6I0-F1
#
_entry.id   AF-A0A7W8S6I0-F1
#
_cell.length_a   1.000
_cell.length_b   1.000
_cell.length_c   1.000
_cell.angle_alpha   90.00
_cell.angle_beta   90.00
_cell.angle_gamma   90.00
#
_symmetry.space_group_name_H-M   'P 1'
#
loop_
_entity.id
_entity.type
_entity.pdbx_description
1 polymer ?
#
loop_
_entity_poly.entity_id
_entity_poly.type
_entity_poly.pdbx_seq_one_letter_code
_entity_poly.pdbx_strand_id
1 'polypeptide(L)'
;MKPIRYEIMYEGGPVMILGEAVEIENDLGLTFGVHCNGWLPREHNHRWIVTHTASGLMTGWGATRAGAVLCASERVRIAIAGGYLKSAIERAMCQRAVALAKAACMAPTTDRPSIRAP
;
A
#
# COMPACT_ATOMS: atom_id res chain seq x y z
N MET A 1 -5.23 -4.34 -18.72
CA MET A 1 -4.61 -4.28 -17.38
C MET A 1 -5.39 -5.17 -16.44
N LYS A 2 -4.71 -5.96 -15.59
CA LYS A 2 -5.36 -6.87 -14.64
C LYS A 2 -5.68 -6.10 -13.35
N PRO A 3 -6.96 -5.96 -12.96
CA PRO A 3 -7.30 -5.34 -11.69
C PRO A 3 -6.82 -6.22 -10.53
N ILE A 4 -6.30 -5.58 -9.49
CA ILE A 4 -5.89 -6.25 -8.26
C ILE A 4 -6.49 -5.54 -7.06
N ARG A 5 -6.69 -6.29 -5.98
CA ARG A 5 -7.06 -5.74 -4.69
C ARG A 5 -5.92 -5.97 -3.71
N TYR A 6 -5.56 -4.95 -2.97
CA TYR A 6 -4.53 -5.04 -1.95
C TYR A 6 -4.87 -4.12 -0.79
N GLU A 7 -4.34 -4.47 0.37
CA GLU A 7 -4.58 -3.74 1.61
C GLU A 7 -3.48 -2.69 1.82
N ILE A 8 -3.87 -1.46 2.15
CA ILE A 8 -2.94 -0.43 2.62
C ILE A 8 -3.32 0.00 4.03
N MET A 9 -2.35 0.48 4.79
CA MET A 9 -2.62 1.09 6.09
C MET A 9 -3.03 2.55 5.91
N TYR A 10 -4.21 2.90 6.43
CA TYR A 10 -4.67 4.28 6.55
C TYR A 10 -4.80 4.66 8.04
N GLU A 11 -5.04 5.94 8.34
CA GLU A 11 -5.17 6.42 9.72
C GLU A 11 -6.29 5.69 10.50
N GLY A 12 -7.39 5.35 9.83
CA GLY A 12 -8.50 4.58 10.39
C GLY A 12 -8.30 3.06 10.43
N GLY A 13 -7.11 2.56 10.06
CA GLY A 13 -6.81 1.14 9.97
C GLY A 13 -6.59 0.63 8.54
N PRO A 14 -6.51 -0.69 8.35
CA PRO A 14 -6.33 -1.29 7.03
C PRO A 14 -7.52 -1.03 6.11
N VAL A 15 -7.24 -0.66 4.87
CA VAL A 15 -8.24 -0.40 3.83
C VAL A 15 -7.91 -1.20 2.59
N MET A 16 -8.91 -1.91 2.05
CA MET A 16 -8.80 -2.59 0.77
C MET A 16 -8.94 -1.59 -0.37
N ILE A 17 -7.94 -1.57 -1.25
CA ILE A 17 -7.89 -0.69 -2.42
C ILE A 17 -8.01 -1.53 -3.69
N LEU A 18 -8.80 -1.02 -4.63
CA LEU A 18 -8.81 -1.51 -6.01
C LEU A 18 -7.78 -0.73 -6.82
N GLY A 19 -6.87 -1.44 -7.46
CA GLY A 19 -5.86 -0.86 -8.33
C GLY A 19 -5.56 -1.76 -9.52
N GLU A 20 -4.45 -1.48 -10.17
CA GLU A 20 -3.95 -2.23 -11.31
C GLU A 20 -2.57 -2.77 -10.99
N ALA A 21 -2.29 -4.01 -11.41
CA ALA A 21 -0.93 -4.53 -11.34
C ALA A 21 -0.01 -3.72 -12.26
N VAL A 22 1.18 -3.40 -11.76
CA VAL A 22 2.25 -2.80 -12.56
C VAL A 22 3.52 -3.62 -12.41
N GLU A 23 4.17 -3.86 -13.54
CA GLU A 23 5.45 -4.55 -13.59
C GLU A 23 6.55 -3.52 -13.34
N ILE A 24 7.34 -3.76 -12.30
CA ILE A 24 8.57 -3.02 -12.00
C ILE A 24 9.66 -4.07 -11.87
N GLU A 25 10.68 -3.96 -12.71
CA GLU A 25 11.79 -4.91 -12.72
C GLU A 25 12.48 -4.97 -11.36
N ASN A 26 12.54 -6.18 -10.81
CA ASN A 26 13.22 -6.48 -9.56
C ASN A 26 13.49 -8.00 -9.47
N ASP A 27 14.65 -8.38 -8.96
CA ASP A 27 15.06 -9.80 -8.86
C ASP A 27 14.46 -10.52 -7.63
N LEU A 28 13.57 -9.84 -6.90
CA LEU A 28 13.00 -10.31 -5.63
C LEU A 28 11.55 -10.80 -5.77
N GLY A 29 11.00 -10.80 -6.98
CA GLY A 29 9.61 -11.21 -7.25
C GLY A 29 8.56 -10.29 -6.60
N LEU A 30 8.92 -9.04 -6.31
CA LEU A 30 8.02 -8.07 -5.70
C LEU A 30 6.92 -7.68 -6.67
N THR A 31 5.69 -7.60 -6.16
CA THR A 31 4.51 -7.20 -6.92
C THR A 31 4.07 -5.80 -6.49
N PHE A 32 3.74 -4.96 -7.47
CA PHE A 32 3.32 -3.59 -7.24
C PHE A 32 1.93 -3.34 -7.80
N GLY A 33 1.16 -2.54 -7.07
CA GLY A 33 -0.14 -2.04 -7.48
C GLY A 33 -0.12 -0.54 -7.62
N VAL A 34 -0.79 -0.02 -8.65
CA VAL A 34 -1.07 1.41 -8.79
C VAL A 34 -2.55 1.67 -8.57
N HIS A 35 -2.88 2.71 -7.81
CA HIS A 35 -4.25 3.18 -7.63
C HIS A 35 -4.33 4.70 -7.70
N CYS A 36 -5.54 5.19 -7.92
CA CYS A 36 -5.88 6.59 -7.95
C CYS A 36 -6.54 6.99 -6.63
N ASN A 37 -6.01 8.00 -5.96
CA ASN A 37 -6.64 8.61 -4.80
C ASN A 37 -7.71 9.60 -5.27
N GLY A 38 -8.96 9.14 -5.29
CA GLY A 38 -10.12 9.90 -5.74
C GLY A 38 -10.36 11.22 -4.98
N TRP A 39 -9.88 11.32 -3.75
CA TRP A 39 -10.12 12.43 -2.83
C TRP A 39 -9.24 13.66 -3.10
N LEU A 40 -8.14 13.49 -3.83
CA LEU A 40 -7.18 14.56 -4.09
C LEU A 40 -7.47 15.28 -5.42
N PRO A 41 -7.15 16.57 -5.58
CA PRO A 41 -7.25 17.25 -6.87
C PRO A 41 -6.47 16.54 -7.99
N ARG A 42 -6.86 16.73 -9.26
CA ARG A 42 -6.26 16.01 -10.40
C ARG A 42 -4.76 16.29 -10.55
N GLU A 43 -4.37 17.51 -10.26
CA GLU A 43 -3.01 18.04 -10.30
C GLU A 43 -2.20 17.71 -9.04
N HIS A 44 -2.79 17.07 -8.04
CA HIS A 44 -2.11 16.77 -6.80
C HIS A 44 -1.02 15.71 -7.00
N ASN A 45 0.18 15.95 -6.48
CA ASN A 45 1.35 15.07 -6.69
C ASN A 45 1.18 13.66 -6.12
N HIS A 46 0.21 13.43 -5.23
CA HIS A 46 -0.15 12.11 -4.69
C HIS A 46 -1.48 11.57 -5.25
N ARG A 47 -1.97 12.10 -6.37
CA ARG A 47 -3.20 11.62 -7.00
C ARG A 47 -3.09 10.15 -7.40
N TRP A 48 -1.92 9.73 -7.86
CA TRP A 48 -1.61 8.34 -8.17
C TRP A 48 -0.50 7.83 -7.26
N ILE A 49 -0.69 6.62 -6.75
CA ILE A 49 0.21 5.98 -5.79
C ILE A 49 0.53 4.57 -6.27
N VAL A 50 1.82 4.23 -6.26
CA VAL A 50 2.31 2.87 -6.48
C VAL A 50 2.72 2.28 -5.15
N THR A 51 2.28 1.06 -4.88
CA THR A 51 2.44 0.38 -3.59
C THR A 51 2.95 -1.03 -3.80
N HIS A 52 3.91 -1.47 -2.99
CA HIS A 52 4.25 -2.88 -2.88
C HIS A 52 3.10 -3.63 -2.19
N THR A 53 2.49 -4.58 -2.88
CA THR A 53 1.17 -5.12 -2.50
C THR A 53 1.19 -5.93 -1.21
N ALA A 54 2.31 -6.58 -0.88
CA ALA A 54 2.41 -7.37 0.35
C ALA A 54 2.66 -6.51 1.59
N SER A 55 3.51 -5.47 1.49
CA SER A 55 3.87 -4.63 2.64
C SER A 55 3.00 -3.38 2.78
N GLY A 56 2.24 -2.99 1.76
CA GLY A 56 1.54 -1.71 1.74
C GLY A 56 2.49 -0.51 1.63
N LEU A 57 3.78 -0.73 1.38
CA LEU A 57 4.78 0.34 1.26
C LEU A 57 4.52 1.17 0.02
N MET A 58 4.35 2.48 0.17
CA MET A 58 4.33 3.41 -0.94
C MET A 58 5.71 3.48 -1.59
N THR A 59 5.79 3.06 -2.85
CA THR A 59 7.03 2.94 -3.62
C THR A 59 7.20 4.11 -4.60
N GLY A 60 6.10 4.72 -5.06
CA GLY A 60 6.14 5.91 -5.91
C GLY A 60 4.80 6.66 -5.93
N TRP A 61 4.81 7.88 -6.43
CA TRP A 61 3.64 8.76 -6.49
C TRP A 61 3.75 9.76 -7.65
N GLY A 62 2.62 10.30 -8.07
CA GLY A 62 2.58 11.36 -9.09
C GLY A 62 1.17 11.93 -9.31
N ALA A 63 1.11 13.08 -9.98
CA ALA A 63 -0.15 13.65 -10.47
C ALA A 63 -0.79 12.80 -11.59
N THR A 64 0.03 12.01 -12.29
CA THR A 64 -0.42 11.08 -13.33
C THR A 64 -0.02 9.65 -12.99
N ARG A 65 -0.76 8.67 -13.52
CA ARG A 65 -0.42 7.24 -13.41
C ARG A 65 1.00 6.95 -13.89
N ALA A 66 1.35 7.48 -15.06
CA ALA A 66 2.68 7.29 -15.65
C ALA A 66 3.78 7.90 -14.77
N GLY A 67 3.56 9.11 -14.23
CA GLY A 67 4.50 9.75 -13.32
C GLY A 67 4.73 8.94 -12.04
N ALA A 68 3.66 8.37 -11.47
CA ALA A 68 3.78 7.51 -10.29
C ALA A 68 4.55 6.22 -10.56
N VAL A 69 4.33 5.58 -11.72
CA VAL A 69 5.06 4.38 -12.12
C VAL A 69 6.53 4.69 -12.38
N LEU A 70 6.85 5.77 -13.11
CA LEU A 70 8.24 6.18 -13.34
C LEU A 70 8.97 6.49 -12.03
N CYS A 71 8.31 7.20 -11.11
CA CYS A 71 8.83 7.46 -9.76
C CYS A 71 9.14 6.14 -9.02
N ALA A 72 8.21 5.18 -9.06
CA ALA A 72 8.38 3.89 -8.41
C ALA A 72 9.53 3.08 -9.04
N SER A 73 9.59 2.99 -10.36
CA SER A 73 10.65 2.29 -11.09
C SER A 73 12.02 2.85 -10.75
N GLU A 74 12.17 4.18 -10.73
CA GLU A 74 13.44 4.82 -10.39
C GLU A 74 13.85 4.56 -8.94
N ARG A 75 12.90 4.63 -8.00
CA ARG A 75 13.16 4.36 -6.58
C ARG A 75 13.54 2.90 -6.33
N VAL A 76 12.89 1.96 -7.01
CA VAL A 76 13.26 0.53 -6.94
C VAL A 76 14.65 0.32 -7.53
N ARG A 77 14.95 0.89 -8.70
CA ARG A 77 16.27 0.82 -9.33
C ARG A 77 17.38 1.34 -8.42
N ILE A 78 17.18 2.50 -7.78
CA ILE A 78 18.12 3.06 -6.81
C ILE A 78 18.29 2.13 -5.60
N ALA A 79 17.22 1.54 -5.10
CA ALA A 79 17.28 0.62 -3.96
C ALA A 79 17.99 -0.71 -4.29
N ILE A 80 17.87 -1.19 -5.53
CA ILE A 80 18.63 -2.35 -6.05
C ILE A 80 20.11 -1.98 -6.15
N ALA A 81 20.42 -0.86 -6.81
CA ALA A 81 21.81 -0.40 -6.97
C ALA A 81 22.50 -0.14 -5.62
N GLY A 82 21.75 0.33 -4.63
CA GLY A 82 22.24 0.52 -3.26
C GLY A 82 22.24 -0.74 -2.39
N GLY A 83 21.77 -1.89 -2.88
CA GLY A 83 21.77 -3.16 -2.15
C GLY A 83 20.82 -3.23 -0.95
N TYR A 84 19.86 -2.30 -0.82
CA TYR A 84 19.00 -2.22 0.37
C TYR A 84 17.53 -2.54 0.12
N LEU A 85 17.11 -2.80 -1.13
CA LEU A 85 15.72 -3.10 -1.49
C LEU A 85 15.10 -4.17 -0.58
N LYS A 86 15.77 -5.32 -0.43
CA LYS A 86 15.29 -6.43 0.41
C LYS A 86 15.03 -5.96 1.85
N SER A 87 16.03 -5.31 2.48
CA SER A 87 15.91 -4.82 3.85
C SER A 87 14.80 -3.76 4.01
N ALA A 88 14.55 -2.94 2.99
CA ALA A 88 13.49 -1.95 3.01
C ALA A 88 12.10 -2.59 2.99
N ILE A 89 11.92 -3.65 2.18
CA ILE A 89 10.68 -4.43 2.14
C ILE A 89 10.47 -5.18 3.45
N GLU A 90 11.50 -5.84 3.99
CA GLU A 90 11.42 -6.54 5.27
C GLU A 90 11.02 -5.59 6.40
N ARG A 91 11.65 -4.40 6.49
CA ARG A 91 11.26 -3.37 7.46
C ARG A 91 9.79 -2.95 7.30
N ALA A 92 9.33 -2.76 6.07
CA ALA A 92 7.96 -2.38 5.81
C ALA A 92 6.96 -3.49 6.21
N MET A 93 7.30 -4.76 5.97
CA MET A 93 6.48 -5.90 6.43
C MET A 93 6.40 -5.96 7.96
N CYS A 94 7.51 -5.73 8.67
CA CYS A 94 7.52 -5.65 10.14
C CYS A 94 6.65 -4.49 10.64
N GLN A 95 6.80 -3.30 10.06
CA GLN A 95 5.98 -2.12 10.41
C GLN A 95 4.49 -2.38 10.18
N ARG A 96 4.15 -3.04 9.07
CA ARG A 96 2.77 -3.44 8.76
C ARG A 96 2.21 -4.39 9.82
N ALA A 97 2.98 -5.39 10.24
CA ALA A 97 2.54 -6.32 11.28
C ALA A 97 2.25 -5.60 12.62
N VAL A 98 3.11 -4.65 13.01
CA VAL A 98 2.90 -3.82 14.21
C VAL A 98 1.66 -2.93 14.06
N ALA A 99 1.48 -2.31 12.90
CA ALA A 99 0.33 -1.44 12.63
C ALA A 99 -0.98 -2.21 12.67
N LEU A 100 -1.02 -3.43 12.12
CA LEU A 100 -2.18 -4.31 12.22
C LEU A 100 -2.47 -4.75 13.65
N ALA A 101 -1.45 -5.13 14.42
CA ALA A 101 -1.63 -5.50 15.82
C ALA A 101 -2.21 -4.33 16.63
N LYS A 102 -1.72 -3.10 16.40
CA LYS A 102 -2.26 -1.90 17.03
C LYS A 102 -3.71 -1.64 16.63
N ALA A 103 -4.05 -1.77 15.34
CA ALA A 103 -5.41 -1.59 14.86
C ALA A 103 -6.38 -2.62 15.47
N ALA A 104 -5.95 -3.87 15.63
CA ALA A 104 -6.73 -4.91 16.29
C ALA A 104 -7.00 -4.60 17.78
N CYS A 105 -6.00 -4.09 18.51
CA CYS A 105 -6.17 -3.69 19.91
C CYS A 105 -7.06 -2.45 20.09
N MET A 106 -7.16 -1.57 19.07
CA MET A 106 -7.96 -0.36 19.10
C MET A 106 -9.40 -0.56 18.60
N ALA A 107 -9.72 -1.70 18.01
CA ALA A 107 -11.09 -2.02 17.62
C ALA A 107 -11.94 -2.16 18.91
N PRO A 108 -13.01 -1.36 19.10
CA PRO A 108 -13.91 -1.59 20.21
C PRO A 108 -14.50 -2.99 20.05
N THR A 109 -14.35 -3.82 21.07
CA THR A 109 -15.15 -5.02 21.25
C THR A 109 -16.62 -4.58 21.21
N THR A 110 -17.27 -4.70 20.05
CA THR A 110 -18.73 -4.67 19.98
C THR A 110 -19.23 -5.96 20.59
N ASP A 111 -19.15 -6.03 21.91
CA ASP A 111 -19.95 -6.91 22.72
C ASP A 111 -21.38 -6.35 22.62
N ARG A 112 -22.12 -6.80 21.60
CA ARG A 112 -23.56 -6.51 21.54
C ARG A 112 -24.20 -7.31 22.67
N PRO A 113 -24.82 -6.68 23.68
CA PRO A 113 -25.63 -7.45 24.61
C PRO A 113 -26.78 -8.07 23.79
N SER A 114 -26.82 -9.40 23.79
CA SER A 114 -27.96 -10.17 23.30
C SER A 114 -29.19 -9.76 24.13
N ILE A 115 -29.97 -8.81 23.62
CA ILE A 115 -31.30 -8.53 24.14
C ILE A 115 -32.16 -9.75 23.75
N ARG A 116 -32.25 -10.73 24.65
CA ARG A 116 -33.38 -11.66 24.70
C ARG A 116 -34.58 -10.85 25.15
N ALA A 117 -35.50 -10.57 24.23
CA ALA A 117 -36.85 -10.18 24.59
C ALA A 117 -37.67 -11.47 24.85
N PRO A 118 -38.51 -11.52 25.91
CA PRO A 118 -39.51 -12.57 26.09
C PRO A 118 -40.64 -12.48 25.06
#